data_AF-J9FM14-F1
#
_entry.id   AF-J9FM14-F1
#
_cell.length_a   1.000
_cell.length_b   1.000
_cell.length_c   1.000
_cell.angle_alpha   90.00
_cell.angle_beta   90.00
_cell.angle_gamma   90.00
#
_symmetry.space_group_name_H-M   'P 1'
#
loop_
_entity.id
_entity.type
_entity.pdbx_description
1 polymer ?
#
loop_
_entity_poly.entity_id
_entity_poly.type
_entity_poly.pdbx_seq_one_letter_code
_entity_poly.pdbx_strand_id
1 'polypeptide(L)'
;MAQLYAHKLFTGLTRNTTTLRTVAMCMKRSYAKVASPEDYGDYTDPLEAHEESMKRRQLIATLAGDDRYETKIYYKLENSTRENPNLVPSDFDYRVLACFCEPDSTFPVLFVLHEGEPQRCRCGHWFKLIDQEGADHV
;
A
#
# COMPACT_ATOMS: atom_id res chain seq x y z
N MET A 1 -18.87 37.30 61.12
CA MET A 1 -17.89 36.27 61.55
C MET A 1 -18.52 34.95 62.01
N ALA A 2 -19.71 34.93 62.63
CA ALA A 2 -20.32 33.69 63.17
C ALA A 2 -20.81 32.68 62.10
N GLN A 3 -21.16 33.12 60.89
CA GLN A 3 -21.73 32.22 59.86
C GLN A 3 -20.72 31.23 59.26
N LEU A 4 -19.41 31.50 59.34
CA LEU A 4 -18.38 30.61 58.78
C LEU A 4 -18.08 29.37 59.63
N TYR A 5 -18.47 29.35 60.92
CA TYR A 5 -18.21 28.21 61.79
C TYR A 5 -19.14 27.01 61.52
N ALA A 6 -20.35 27.25 61.01
CA ALA A 6 -21.35 26.20 60.78
C ALA A 6 -20.97 25.23 59.64
N HIS A 7 -20.25 25.71 58.62
CA HIS A 7 -19.89 24.88 57.47
C HIS A 7 -18.82 23.82 57.77
N LYS A 8 -18.00 23.99 58.81
CA LYS A 8 -16.94 23.02 59.15
C LYS A 8 -17.46 21.77 59.86
N LEU A 9 -18.62 21.84 60.51
CA LEU A 9 -19.16 20.71 61.26
C LEU A 9 -19.86 19.67 60.37
N PHE A 10 -20.47 20.09 59.26
CA PHE A 10 -21.23 19.16 58.40
C PHE A 10 -20.37 18.27 57.49
N THR A 11 -19.14 18.67 57.14
CA THR A 11 -18.28 17.87 56.26
C THR A 11 -17.48 16.77 56.96
N GLY A 12 -17.64 16.62 58.28
CA GLY A 12 -16.82 15.71 59.09
C GLY A 12 -17.22 14.23 59.06
N LEU A 13 -18.43 13.86 58.65
CA LEU A 13 -18.97 12.52 58.95
C LEU A 13 -19.16 11.55 57.76
N THR A 14 -18.71 11.89 56.55
CA THR A 14 -18.83 10.97 55.38
C THR A 14 -17.48 10.40 54.96
N ARG A 15 -16.77 9.75 55.88
CA ARG A 15 -15.60 8.91 55.57
C ARG A 15 -15.63 7.73 56.53
N ASN A 16 -16.14 6.55 56.11
CA ASN A 16 -15.81 5.22 56.67
C ASN A 16 -16.60 4.03 56.04
N THR A 17 -16.77 3.98 54.71
CA THR A 17 -17.39 2.80 54.04
C THR A 17 -16.56 2.31 52.84
N THR A 18 -15.28 1.99 53.04
CA THR A 18 -14.37 1.53 51.97
C THR A 18 -13.94 0.06 52.04
N THR A 19 -14.24 -0.69 53.10
CA THR A 19 -13.64 -2.04 53.28
C THR A 19 -14.43 -3.20 52.65
N LEU A 20 -15.70 -3.05 52.27
CA LEU A 20 -16.50 -4.16 51.73
C LEU A 20 -16.38 -4.40 50.21
N ARG A 21 -15.60 -3.59 49.47
CA ARG A 21 -15.59 -3.66 47.99
C ARG A 21 -14.58 -4.64 47.39
N THR A 22 -13.60 -5.15 48.13
CA THR A 22 -12.46 -5.86 47.52
C THR A 22 -12.72 -7.33 47.16
N VAL A 23 -13.61 -8.04 47.87
CA VAL A 23 -13.76 -9.50 47.69
C VAL A 23 -14.63 -9.89 46.48
N ALA A 24 -15.56 -9.04 46.05
CA ALA A 24 -16.50 -9.38 44.98
C ALA A 24 -15.94 -9.27 43.54
N MET A 25 -14.67 -8.87 43.36
CA MET A 25 -14.13 -8.57 42.03
C MET A 25 -13.61 -9.79 41.26
N CYS A 26 -13.29 -10.92 41.91
CA CYS A 26 -12.61 -12.04 41.25
C CYS A 26 -13.55 -13.02 40.51
N MET A 27 -14.85 -13.04 40.82
CA MET A 27 -15.81 -14.03 40.32
C MET A 27 -16.47 -13.66 38.96
N LYS A 28 -16.01 -12.60 38.27
CA LYS A 28 -16.64 -12.10 37.03
C LYS A 28 -15.74 -12.16 35.80
N ARG A 29 -14.93 -13.21 35.63
CA ARG A 29 -14.13 -13.37 34.40
C ARG A 29 -14.99 -13.99 33.29
N SER A 30 -15.45 -13.19 32.35
CA SER A 30 -16.21 -13.63 31.17
C SER A 30 -15.33 -14.25 30.09
N TYR A 31 -15.92 -15.16 29.29
CA TYR A 31 -15.28 -15.76 28.11
C TYR A 31 -15.14 -14.76 26.95
N ALA A 32 -14.17 -15.01 26.05
CA ALA A 32 -13.98 -14.23 24.84
C ALA A 32 -15.16 -14.44 23.86
N LYS A 33 -15.68 -13.35 23.30
CA LYS A 33 -16.72 -13.37 22.26
C LYS A 33 -16.06 -13.28 20.88
N VAL A 34 -16.67 -13.92 19.88
CA VAL A 34 -16.31 -13.70 18.47
C VAL A 34 -16.70 -12.27 18.11
N ALA A 35 -15.78 -11.51 17.51
CA ALA A 35 -16.02 -10.13 17.11
C ALA A 35 -17.00 -10.08 15.94
N SER A 36 -18.00 -9.21 16.03
CA SER A 36 -18.91 -8.92 14.92
C SER A 36 -18.22 -7.97 13.93
N PRO A 37 -18.53 -8.02 12.62
CA PRO A 37 -17.94 -7.10 11.64
C PRO A 37 -18.16 -5.62 12.00
N GLU A 38 -19.31 -5.30 12.60
CA GLU A 38 -19.64 -3.96 13.10
C GLU A 38 -18.74 -3.51 14.26
N ASP A 39 -18.19 -4.44 15.07
CA ASP A 39 -17.20 -4.11 16.12
C ASP A 39 -15.90 -3.57 15.54
N TYR A 40 -15.57 -3.91 14.28
CA TYR A 40 -14.37 -3.43 13.59
C TYR A 40 -14.55 -2.06 12.93
N GLY A 41 -15.77 -1.51 12.94
CA GLY A 41 -16.10 -0.27 12.25
C GLY A 41 -16.31 -0.46 10.74
N ASP A 42 -16.56 0.65 10.05
CA ASP A 42 -16.69 0.67 8.60
C ASP A 42 -15.38 0.25 7.95
N TYR A 43 -15.43 -0.73 7.04
CA TYR A 43 -14.24 -1.13 6.30
C TYR A 43 -13.87 0.03 5.39
N THR A 44 -12.81 0.75 5.73
CA THR A 44 -12.35 1.89 4.95
C THR A 44 -12.18 1.44 3.50
N ASP A 45 -12.90 2.09 2.57
CA ASP A 45 -12.83 1.78 1.15
C ASP A 45 -11.35 1.66 0.74
N PRO A 46 -10.92 0.57 0.10
CA PRO A 46 -9.55 0.45 -0.41
C PRO A 46 -9.06 1.67 -1.18
N LEU A 47 -9.96 2.42 -1.84
CA LEU A 47 -9.64 3.69 -2.45
C LEU A 47 -9.26 4.72 -1.38
N GLU A 48 -10.13 4.98 -0.40
CA GLU A 48 -9.94 5.94 0.70
C GLU A 48 -8.79 5.58 1.65
N ALA A 49 -8.64 4.29 2.00
CA ALA A 49 -7.60 3.78 2.89
C ALA A 49 -6.17 4.01 2.39
N HIS A 50 -6.04 4.36 1.11
CA HIS A 50 -4.79 4.42 0.37
C HIS A 50 -4.55 5.81 -0.23
N GLU A 51 -5.00 6.89 0.43
CA GLU A 51 -4.99 8.28 -0.04
C GLU A 51 -3.76 8.74 -0.85
N GLU A 52 -2.54 8.33 -0.47
CA GLU A 52 -1.30 8.68 -1.22
C GLU A 52 -0.53 7.48 -1.80
N SER A 53 -1.06 6.26 -1.68
CA SER A 53 -0.27 5.07 -2.00
C SER A 53 -0.21 4.77 -3.50
N MET A 54 0.87 4.09 -3.92
CA MET A 54 0.97 3.52 -5.26
C MET A 54 -0.17 2.57 -5.60
N LYS A 55 -0.69 1.84 -4.62
CA LYS A 55 -1.83 0.94 -4.79
C LYS A 55 -3.09 1.70 -5.21
N ARG A 56 -3.32 2.89 -4.65
CA ARG A 56 -4.44 3.75 -5.05
C ARG A 56 -4.27 4.25 -6.48
N ARG A 57 -3.07 4.70 -6.87
CA ARG A 57 -2.82 5.12 -8.26
C ARG A 57 -3.10 4.00 -9.25
N GLN A 58 -2.63 2.79 -8.93
CA GLN A 58 -2.92 1.60 -9.72
C GLN A 58 -4.43 1.31 -9.78
N LEU A 59 -5.13 1.33 -8.65
CA LEU A 59 -6.58 1.07 -8.59
C LEU A 59 -7.38 2.11 -9.38
N ILE A 60 -7.03 3.40 -9.28
CA ILE A 60 -7.67 4.48 -10.03
C ILE A 60 -7.45 4.31 -11.53
N ALA A 61 -6.23 3.99 -11.96
CA ALA A 61 -5.93 3.72 -13.36
C ALA A 61 -6.77 2.54 -13.88
N THR A 62 -6.78 1.41 -13.15
CA THR A 62 -7.60 0.26 -13.51
C THR A 62 -9.09 0.59 -13.61
N LEU A 63 -9.63 1.40 -12.67
CA LEU A 63 -11.04 1.86 -12.72
C LEU A 63 -11.32 2.80 -13.89
N ALA A 64 -10.34 3.61 -14.31
CA ALA A 64 -10.42 4.45 -15.49
C ALA A 64 -10.29 3.65 -16.82
N GLY A 65 -10.04 2.34 -16.74
CA GLY A 65 -9.76 1.49 -17.90
C GLY A 65 -8.34 1.62 -18.43
N ASP A 66 -7.45 2.17 -17.62
CA ASP A 66 -6.05 2.43 -17.95
C ASP A 66 -5.14 1.32 -17.39
N ASP A 67 -4.39 0.66 -18.27
CA ASP A 67 -3.67 -0.59 -18.01
C ASP A 67 -2.14 -0.42 -17.93
N ARG A 68 -1.65 0.81 -17.73
CA ARG A 68 -0.20 1.18 -17.71
C ARG A 68 0.61 0.39 -16.70
N TYR A 69 -0.01 0.11 -15.55
CA TYR A 69 0.61 -0.64 -14.44
C TYR A 69 0.47 -2.16 -14.57
N GLU A 70 -0.25 -2.65 -15.57
CA GLU A 70 -0.37 -4.09 -15.79
C GLU A 70 0.90 -4.68 -16.42
N THR A 71 1.12 -5.96 -16.17
CA THR A 71 2.24 -6.68 -16.78
C THR A 71 1.89 -7.02 -18.22
N LYS A 72 2.47 -6.28 -19.16
CA LYS A 72 2.24 -6.46 -20.59
C LYS A 72 3.34 -7.32 -21.22
N ILE A 73 2.94 -8.20 -22.12
CA ILE A 73 3.84 -9.03 -22.92
C ILE A 73 4.00 -8.37 -24.28
N TYR A 74 5.23 -7.92 -24.58
CA TYR A 74 5.58 -7.34 -25.87
C TYR A 74 6.50 -8.26 -26.64
N TYR A 75 6.30 -8.32 -27.96
CA TYR A 75 7.29 -8.91 -28.86
C TYR A 75 8.49 -7.97 -28.99
N LYS A 76 9.68 -8.55 -29.00
CA LYS A 76 10.91 -7.82 -29.31
C LYS A 76 10.88 -7.43 -30.79
N LEU A 77 11.47 -6.30 -31.12
CA LEU A 77 11.77 -5.90 -32.49
C LEU A 77 12.71 -6.95 -33.13
N GLU A 78 12.46 -7.28 -34.40
CA GLU A 78 13.23 -8.28 -35.15
C GLU A 78 14.74 -8.01 -35.08
N ASN A 79 15.14 -6.75 -35.33
CA ASN A 79 16.51 -6.28 -35.26
C ASN A 79 16.60 -4.99 -34.45
N SER A 80 16.76 -5.11 -33.13
CA SER A 80 16.99 -3.93 -32.28
C SER A 80 18.47 -3.53 -32.30
N THR A 81 18.75 -2.25 -32.54
CA THR A 81 20.09 -1.66 -32.42
C THR A 81 20.12 -0.64 -31.27
N ARG A 82 21.28 -0.06 -30.97
CA ARG A 82 21.36 1.00 -29.96
C ARG A 82 20.58 2.25 -30.38
N GLU A 83 20.58 2.53 -31.68
CA GLU A 83 19.90 3.67 -32.30
C GLU A 83 18.40 3.41 -32.48
N ASN A 84 18.02 2.15 -32.67
CA ASN A 84 16.64 1.69 -32.77
C ASN A 84 16.33 0.60 -31.71
N PRO A 85 16.27 0.98 -30.42
CA PRO A 85 16.01 0.05 -29.32
C PRO A 85 14.51 -0.26 -29.19
N ASN A 86 14.18 -1.31 -28.44
CA ASN A 86 12.82 -1.58 -27.99
C ASN A 86 12.41 -0.52 -26.97
N LEU A 87 11.41 0.29 -27.30
CA LEU A 87 10.89 1.31 -26.39
C LEU A 87 9.99 0.66 -25.35
N VAL A 88 10.21 1.00 -24.08
CA VAL A 88 9.49 0.43 -22.96
C VAL A 88 8.88 1.58 -22.15
N PRO A 89 7.55 1.68 -22.06
CA PRO A 89 6.90 2.75 -21.33
C PRO A 89 7.05 2.58 -19.82
N SER A 90 7.14 3.67 -19.06
CA SER A 90 7.13 3.68 -17.59
C SER A 90 6.70 5.04 -17.05
N ASP A 91 6.01 5.06 -15.91
CA ASP A 91 5.77 6.29 -15.11
C ASP A 91 6.92 6.61 -14.14
N PHE A 92 7.93 5.75 -14.08
CA PHE A 92 9.06 5.85 -13.19
C PHE A 92 10.36 5.87 -13.98
N ASP A 93 11.41 6.45 -13.38
CA ASP A 93 12.78 6.49 -13.87
C ASP A 93 13.41 5.08 -14.06
N TYR A 94 12.70 4.02 -13.66
CA TYR A 94 13.11 2.64 -13.87
C TYR A 94 11.91 1.70 -14.03
N ARG A 95 12.09 0.62 -14.79
CA ARG A 95 11.14 -0.49 -14.92
C ARG A 95 11.86 -1.82 -14.91
N VAL A 96 11.30 -2.79 -14.19
CA VAL A 96 11.79 -4.17 -14.21
C VAL A 96 11.30 -4.85 -15.48
N LEU A 97 12.21 -5.45 -16.25
CA LEU A 97 11.92 -6.18 -17.47
C LEU A 97 12.32 -7.64 -17.37
N ALA A 98 11.43 -8.50 -17.85
CA ALA A 98 11.68 -9.92 -18.04
C ALA A 98 11.88 -10.20 -19.54
N CYS A 99 13.11 -10.44 -19.97
CA CYS A 99 13.43 -10.76 -21.36
C CYS A 99 13.59 -12.27 -21.56
N PHE A 100 12.72 -12.85 -22.37
CA PHE A 100 12.90 -14.21 -22.90
C PHE A 100 13.92 -14.15 -24.05
N CYS A 101 15.16 -14.53 -23.75
CA CYS A 101 16.27 -14.50 -24.71
C CYS A 101 16.08 -15.54 -25.82
N GLU A 102 15.61 -16.72 -25.45
CA GLU A 102 15.30 -17.84 -26.35
C GLU A 102 13.79 -18.09 -26.34
N PRO A 103 13.17 -18.40 -27.50
CA PRO A 103 11.71 -18.52 -27.62
C PRO A 103 11.12 -19.64 -26.74
N ASP A 104 11.86 -20.73 -26.55
CA ASP A 104 11.41 -21.90 -25.79
C ASP A 104 11.93 -21.91 -24.34
N SER A 105 12.64 -20.87 -23.91
CA SER A 105 13.17 -20.81 -22.54
C SER A 105 12.09 -20.53 -21.51
N THR A 106 12.08 -21.30 -20.41
CA THR A 106 11.21 -21.03 -19.25
C THR A 106 11.80 -19.98 -18.31
N PHE A 107 13.07 -19.61 -18.48
CA PHE A 107 13.80 -18.73 -17.59
C PHE A 107 14.03 -17.35 -18.24
N PRO A 108 13.22 -16.33 -17.92
CA PRO A 108 13.48 -14.98 -18.39
C PRO A 108 14.71 -14.40 -17.70
N VAL A 109 15.46 -13.57 -18.43
CA VAL A 109 16.49 -12.71 -17.85
C VAL A 109 15.80 -11.48 -17.29
N LEU A 110 15.81 -11.35 -15.96
CA LEU A 110 15.28 -10.18 -15.25
C LEU A 110 16.36 -9.11 -15.13
N PHE A 111 16.08 -7.89 -15.54
CA PHE A 111 16.96 -6.75 -15.33
C PHE A 111 16.16 -5.47 -15.12
N VAL A 112 16.78 -4.49 -14.45
CA VAL A 112 16.20 -3.17 -14.25
C VAL A 112 16.62 -2.28 -15.41
N LEU A 113 15.65 -1.81 -16.18
CA LEU A 113 15.86 -0.79 -17.19
C LEU A 113 15.72 0.57 -16.52
N HIS A 114 16.72 1.42 -16.67
CA HIS A 114 16.75 2.79 -16.17
C HIS A 114 16.44 3.76 -17.31
N GLU A 115 15.92 4.93 -16.95
CA GLU A 115 15.76 6.07 -17.83
C GLU A 115 17.12 6.52 -18.41
N GLY A 116 17.07 7.19 -19.57
CA GLY A 116 18.23 7.73 -20.27
C GLY A 116 18.74 6.82 -21.38
N GLU A 117 20.00 6.37 -21.26
CA GLU A 117 20.68 5.63 -22.33
C GLU A 117 20.08 4.23 -22.53
N PRO A 118 19.96 3.76 -23.80
CA PRO A 118 19.53 2.40 -24.08
C PRO A 118 20.43 1.35 -23.42
N GLN A 119 19.82 0.31 -22.86
CA GLN A 119 20.52 -0.81 -22.24
C GLN A 119 20.43 -2.06 -23.09
N ARG A 120 21.52 -2.83 -23.13
CA ARG A 120 21.61 -4.07 -23.91
C ARG A 120 21.36 -5.28 -23.00
N CYS A 121 20.41 -6.13 -23.39
CA CYS A 121 20.19 -7.42 -22.74
C CYS A 121 21.26 -8.46 -23.16
N ARG A 122 21.35 -9.57 -22.41
CA ARG A 122 22.25 -10.70 -22.72
C ARG A 122 22.06 -11.28 -24.11
N CYS A 123 20.83 -11.33 -24.63
CA CYS A 123 20.54 -11.80 -25.99
C CYS A 123 21.03 -10.85 -27.10
N GLY A 124 21.49 -9.65 -26.74
CA GLY A 124 21.98 -8.67 -27.68
C GLY A 124 20.94 -7.63 -28.11
N HIS A 125 19.68 -7.82 -27.76
CA HIS A 125 18.63 -6.84 -28.00
C HIS A 125 18.79 -5.60 -27.10
N TRP A 126 18.39 -4.45 -27.62
CA TRP A 126 18.48 -3.16 -26.94
C TRP A 126 17.10 -2.70 -26.48
N PHE A 127 17.05 -2.08 -25.31
CA PHE A 127 15.83 -1.56 -24.69
C PHE A 127 16.07 -0.13 -24.22
N LYS A 128 15.07 0.74 -24.33
CA LYS A 128 15.13 2.11 -23.84
C LYS A 128 13.84 2.42 -23.09
N LEU A 129 13.98 2.98 -21.90
CA LEU A 129 12.83 3.43 -21.13
C LEU A 129 12.32 4.74 -21.75
N ILE A 130 11.02 4.84 -21.95
CA ILE A 130 10.35 6.07 -22.36
C ILE A 130 9.29 6.42 -21.32
N ASP A 131 9.06 7.72 -21.15
CA ASP A 131 7.95 8.18 -20.32
C ASP A 131 6.62 7.72 -20.91
N GLN A 132 5.68 7.44 -20.02
CA GLN A 132 4.34 7.00 -20.40
C GLN A 132 3.62 7.99 -21.33
N GLU A 133 3.82 9.30 -21.13
CA GLU A 133 3.29 10.34 -22.03
C GLU A 133 3.86 10.25 -23.45
N GLY A 134 5.13 9.83 -23.57
CA GLY A 134 5.76 9.61 -24.87
C GLY A 134 5.27 8.34 -25.56
N ALA A 135 4.76 7.37 -24.80
CA ALA A 135 4.32 6.08 -25.33
C ALA A 135 2.99 6.16 -26.10
N ASP A 136 2.11 7.08 -25.75
CA ASP A 136 0.84 7.32 -26.45
C ASP A 136 1.04 7.90 -27.88
N HIS A 137 2.28 8.29 -28.21
CA HIS A 137 2.66 8.91 -29.48
C HIS A 137 3.51 8.01 -30.40
N VAL A 138 3.78 6.77 -30.00
CA VAL A 138 4.55 5.77 -30.78
C VAL A 138 3.61 4.76 -31.42
#